data_AF-A0A950F6G0-F1
#
_entry.id   AF-A0A950F6G0-F1
#
_cell.length_a   1.000
_cell.length_b   1.000
_cell.length_c   1.000
_cell.angle_alpha   90.00
_cell.angle_beta   90.00
_cell.angle_gamma   90.00
#
_symmetry.space_group_name_H-M   'P 1'
#
loop_
_entity.id
_entity.type
_entity.pdbx_description
1 polymer ?
#
loop_
_entity_poly.entity_id
_entity_poly.type
_entity_poly.pdbx_seq_one_letter_code
_entity_poly.pdbx_strand_id
1 'polypeptide(L)' 'IDHLDGVTIQYDDWWFNVRPSNTEPLLRLNVEADTAELLASKRDEVLALIRS' A
#
# COMPACT_ATOMS: atom_id res chain seq x y z
N ILE A 1 5.91 7.64 -8.63
CA ILE A 1 5.30 6.31 -8.83
C ILE A 1 6.36 5.42 -9.43
N ASP A 2 6.71 4.34 -8.74
CA ASP A 2 7.67 3.32 -9.22
C ASP A 2 6.89 2.04 -9.55
N HIS A 3 7.31 1.34 -10.61
CA HIS A 3 6.64 0.18 -11.19
C HIS A 3 7.50 -1.10 -11.18
N LEU A 4 8.68 -1.10 -10.55
CA LEU A 4 9.50 -2.30 -10.41
C LEU A 4 8.90 -3.23 -9.33
N ASP A 5 8.40 -4.40 -9.74
CA ASP A 5 7.78 -5.43 -8.89
C ASP A 5 6.63 -4.94 -7.99
N GLY A 6 5.82 -4.01 -8.48
CA GLY A 6 4.65 -3.48 -7.78
C GLY A 6 4.30 -2.06 -8.20
N VAL A 7 3.52 -1.37 -7.37
CA VAL A 7 3.25 0.06 -7.48
C VAL A 7 3.58 0.69 -6.13
N THR A 8 4.57 1.57 -6.12
CA THR A 8 4.93 2.36 -4.94
C THR A 8 4.50 3.81 -5.11
N ILE A 9 3.77 4.33 -4.12
CA ILE A 9 3.39 5.74 -4.03
C ILE A 9 3.91 6.28 -2.71
N GLN A 10 4.59 7.43 -2.77
CA GLN A 10 5.20 8.11 -1.63
C GLN A 10 4.66 9.54 -1.55
N TYR A 11 4.26 9.93 -0.35
CA TYR A 11 3.94 11.30 0.07
C TYR A 11 4.90 11.68 1.20
N ASP A 12 4.82 12.93 1.68
CA ASP A 12 5.75 13.44 2.70
C ASP A 12 5.60 12.73 4.07
N ASP A 13 4.38 12.30 4.40
CA ASP A 13 3.97 11.80 5.73
C ASP A 13 3.56 10.32 5.73
N TRP A 14 3.46 9.70 4.55
CA TRP A 14 3.14 8.28 4.39
C TRP A 14 3.50 7.74 3.01
N TRP A 15 3.59 6.42 2.91
CA TRP A 15 3.77 5.73 1.64
C TRP A 15 3.09 4.37 1.65
N PHE A 16 2.89 3.81 0.45
CA PHE A 16 2.48 2.43 0.32
C PHE A 16 3.10 1.74 -0.90
N ASN A 17 3.18 0.42 -0.83
CA ASN A 17 3.54 -0.46 -1.94
C ASN A 17 2.51 -1.58 -2.09
N VAL A 18 2.01 -1.75 -3.31
CA VAL A 18 1.19 -2.89 -3.70
C VAL A 18 1.97 -3.77 -4.66
N ARG A 19 2.06 -5.08 -4.39
CA ARG A 19 2.74 -6.01 -5.28
C ARG A 19 2.13 -7.41 -5.28
N PRO A 20 2.26 -8.17 -6.37
CA PRO A 20 1.99 -9.60 -6.36
C PRO A 20 2.88 -10.33 -5.34
N SER A 21 2.33 -11.36 -4.70
CA SER A 21 3.14 -12.32 -3.96
C SER A 21 3.86 -13.24 -4.93
N ASN A 22 5.15 -13.50 -4.69
CA ASN A 22 5.97 -14.34 -5.57
C ASN A 22 5.69 -15.84 -5.42
N THR A 23 5.05 -16.25 -4.32
CA THR A 23 4.90 -17.66 -3.94
C THR A 23 3.45 -18.09 -3.74
N GLU A 24 2.50 -17.16 -3.71
CA GLU A 24 1.10 -17.42 -3.38
C GLU A 24 0.18 -16.55 -4.25
N PRO A 25 -1.06 -16.97 -4.56
CA PRO A 25 -1.98 -16.22 -5.41
C PRO A 25 -2.66 -15.06 -4.64
N LEU A 26 -1.86 -14.15 -4.10
CA LEU A 26 -2.29 -13.06 -3.22
C LEU A 26 -1.58 -11.74 -3.60
N LEU A 27 -2.24 -10.61 -3.36
CA LEU A 27 -1.61 -9.29 -3.38
C LEU A 27 -1.08 -8.92 -1.98
N ARG A 28 0.09 -8.29 -1.94
CA ARG A 28 0.67 -7.70 -0.73
C ARG A 28 0.49 -6.20 -0.76
N LEU A 29 0.06 -5.65 0.36
CA LEU A 29 -0.03 -4.22 0.62
C LEU A 29 0.83 -3.90 1.84
N ASN A 30 1.88 -3.10 1.64
CA ASN A 30 2.67 -2.49 2.71
C ASN A 30 2.28 -1.02 2.81
N VAL A 31 2.03 -0.52 4.01
CA VAL A 31 1.73 0.89 4.28
C VAL A 31 2.54 1.31 5.50
N GLU A 32 3.18 2.47 5.42
CA GLU A 32 3.79 3.14 6.57
C GLU A 32 3.37 4.60 6.59
N ALA A 33 3.24 5.15 7.79
CA ALA A 33 2.86 6.54 8.00
C ALA A 33 3.45 7.03 9.32
N ASP A 34 3.60 8.35 9.44
CA ASP A 34 4.18 8.98 10.63
C ASP A 34 3.35 8.79 11.91
N THR A 35 2.04 8.53 11.77
CA THR A 35 1.12 8.31 12.90
C THR A 35 0.24 7.08 12.70
N ALA A 36 -0.18 6.48 13.81
CA ALA A 36 -1.08 5.32 13.79
C ALA A 36 -2.47 5.66 13.21
N GLU A 37 -2.96 6.89 13.43
CA GLU A 37 -4.24 7.35 12.87
C GLU A 37 -4.16 7.49 11.34
N LEU A 38 -3.09 8.11 10.83
CA LEU A 38 -2.85 8.24 9.40
C LEU A 38 -2.66 6.87 8.74
N LEU A 39 -1.90 5.97 9.39
CA LEU A 39 -1.70 4.59 8.91
C LEU A 39 -3.04 3.86 8.77
N ALA A 40 -3.90 3.91 9.78
CA ALA A 40 -5.19 3.22 9.76
C ALA A 40 -6.10 3.78 8.66
N SER A 41 -6.21 5.11 8.58
CA SER A 41 -7.02 5.81 7.57
C SER A 41 -6.56 5.45 6.15
N LYS A 42 -5.26 5.55 5.86
CA LYS A 42 -4.72 5.30 4.52
C LYS A 42 -4.70 3.83 4.14
N ARG A 43 -4.46 2.92 5.09
CA ARG A 43 -4.62 1.48 4.85
C ARG A 43 -6.04 1.15 4.41
N ASP A 44 -7.05 1.68 5.09
CA ASP A 44 -8.45 1.36 4.82
C ASP A 44 -8.91 1.96 3.48
N GLU A 45 -8.47 3.19 3.17
CA GLU A 45 -8.68 3.83 1.87
C GLU A 45 -8.10 3.01 0.71
N VAL A 46 -6.83 2.59 0.81
CA VAL A 46 -6.16 1.80 -0.23
C VAL A 46 -6.79 0.41 -0.37
N LEU A 47 -7.14 -0.25 0.73
CA LEU A 47 -7.82 -1.55 0.69
C LEU A 47 -9.21 -1.48 0.04
N ALA A 48 -9.95 -0.39 0.29
CA ALA A 48 -11.26 -0.19 -0.35
C ALA A 48 -11.11 -0.05 -1.87
N LEU A 49 -10.10 0.68 -2.33
CA LEU A 49 -9.81 0.85 -3.76
C LEU A 49 -9.40 -0.46 -4.45
N ILE A 50 -8.63 -1.32 -3.78
CA ILE A 50 -8.19 -2.61 -4.36
C ILE A 50 -9.35 -3.61 -4.49
N ARG A 51 -10.39 -3.47 -3.67
CA ARG A 51 -11.52 -4.42 -3.59
C ARG A 51 -12.74 -4.02 -4.43
N SER A 52 -12.70 -2.87 -5.12
CA SER A 52 -13.76 -2.41 -6.03
C SER A 52 -13.63 -3.03 -7.42
#